data_AF-A0A8J3J1N6-F1
#
_entry.id   AF-A0A8J3J1N6-F1
#
_cell.length_a   1.000
_cell.length_b   1.000
_cell.length_c   1.000
_cell.angle_alpha   90.00
_cell.angle_beta   90.00
_cell.angle_gamma   90.00
#
_symmetry.space_group_name_H-M   'P 1'
#
loop_
_entity.id
_entity.type
_entity.pdbx_description
1 polymer ?
#
loop_
_entity_poly.entity_id
_entity_poly.type
_entity_poly.pdbx_seq_one_letter_code
_entity_poly.pdbx_strand_id
1 'polypeptide(L)' 'MELDHTVGALLPCNVVVHEAHSPRGAAWTQVDIADPVAMLSVIQNPAMQELAREACARLEHAIVELQTGKE' A
#
# COMPACT_ATOMS: atom_id res chain seq x y z
N MET A 1 -10.37 9.59 -9.97
CA MET A 1 -10.15 10.89 -10.66
C MET A 1 -11.45 11.66 -10.89
N GLU A 2 -12.61 10.98 -10.90
CA GLU A 2 -13.92 11.61 -10.96
C GLU A 2 -14.37 12.22 -9.61
N LEU A 3 -13.93 11.65 -8.47
CA LEU A 3 -14.25 12.19 -7.14
C LEU A 3 -13.45 13.44 -6.75
N ASP A 4 -12.18 13.49 -7.14
CA ASP A 4 -11.27 14.59 -6.85
C ASP A 4 -10.14 14.61 -7.89
N HIS A 5 -9.88 15.76 -8.48
CA HIS A 5 -8.86 15.91 -9.52
C HIS A 5 -7.45 15.96 -8.93
N THR A 6 -7.32 16.36 -7.67
CA THR A 6 -6.01 16.48 -7.00
C THR A 6 -5.46 15.13 -6.55
N VAL A 7 -6.28 14.08 -6.56
CA VAL A 7 -5.87 12.71 -6.18
C VAL A 7 -4.67 12.20 -6.98
N GLY A 8 -4.52 12.66 -8.23
CA GLY A 8 -3.37 12.31 -9.06
C GLY A 8 -2.02 12.64 -8.43
N ALA A 9 -1.96 13.64 -7.53
CA ALA A 9 -0.72 14.03 -6.85
C ALA A 9 -0.23 13.00 -5.82
N LEU A 10 -1.11 12.13 -5.33
CA LEU A 10 -0.81 11.10 -4.33
C LEU A 10 -0.82 9.68 -4.91
N LEU A 11 -0.93 9.58 -6.24
CA LEU A 11 -0.86 8.32 -6.96
C LEU A 11 0.52 8.17 -7.62
N PRO A 12 0.98 6.94 -7.85
CA PRO A 12 0.35 5.65 -7.53
C PRO A 12 0.45 5.26 -6.04
N CYS A 13 -0.20 4.15 -5.65
CA CYS A 13 0.12 3.48 -4.38
C CYS A 13 1.53 2.90 -4.48
N ASN A 14 2.50 3.55 -3.84
CA ASN A 14 3.90 3.16 -3.92
C ASN A 14 4.15 1.87 -3.14
N VAL A 15 4.96 0.99 -3.72
CA VAL A 15 5.44 -0.25 -3.11
C VAL A 15 6.97 -0.25 -3.17
N VAL A 16 7.60 -0.55 -2.04
CA VAL A 16 9.05 -0.66 -1.90
C VAL A 16 9.38 -2.13 -1.67
N VAL A 17 10.32 -2.66 -2.47
CA VAL A 17 10.82 -4.03 -2.32
C VAL A 17 12.32 -3.96 -2.11
N HIS A 18 12.80 -4.57 -1.02
CA HIS A 18 14.22 -4.59 -0.71
C HIS A 18 14.61 -5.83 0.08
N GLU A 19 15.91 -6.11 0.14
CA GLU A 19 16.44 -7.17 1.01
C GLU A 19 16.50 -6.65 2.45
N ALA A 20 16.03 -7.46 3.39
CA ALA A 20 16.10 -7.20 4.83
C ALA A 20 16.88 -8.31 5.52
N HIS A 21 17.52 -7.96 6.64
CA HIS A 21 18.45 -8.82 7.34
C HIS A 21 18.05 -8.98 8.80
N SER A 22 18.15 -10.21 9.31
CA SER A 22 17.93 -10.47 10.73
C SER A 22 19.21 -10.12 11.49
N PRO A 23 19.13 -9.89 12.82
CA PRO A 23 20.31 -9.71 13.65
C PRO A 23 21.31 -10.88 13.59
N ARG A 24 20.86 -12.07 13.14
CA ARG A 24 21.68 -13.28 12.97
C ARG A 24 22.16 -13.52 11.54
N GLY A 25 21.96 -12.56 10.63
CA GLY A 25 22.48 -12.59 9.25
C GLY A 25 21.60 -13.33 8.23
N ALA A 26 20.45 -13.87 8.61
CA ALA A 26 19.49 -14.40 7.62
C ALA A 26 18.83 -13.26 6.84
N ALA A 27 18.79 -13.38 5.51
CA ALA A 27 18.16 -12.41 4.60
C ALA A 27 16.75 -12.85 4.16
N TRP A 28 15.86 -11.89 3.93
CA TRP A 28 14.55 -12.10 3.29
C TRP A 28 14.15 -10.90 2.42
N THR A 29 13.24 -11.12 1.48
CA THR A 29 12.63 -10.03 0.71
C THR A 29 11.56 -9.35 1.55
N GLN A 30 11.75 -8.07 1.83
CA GLN A 30 10.77 -7.20 2.48
C GLN A 30 9.98 -6.45 1.42
N VAL A 31 8.67 -6.39 1.58
CA VAL A 31 7.75 -5.62 0.75
C VAL A 31 6.99 -4.66 1.65
N ASP A 32 7.20 -3.36 1.45
CA ASP A 32 6.53 -2.30 2.18
C ASP A 32 5.57 -1.56 1.25
N ILE A 33 4.34 -1.35 1.70
CA ILE A 33 3.29 -0.68 0.94
C ILE A 33 2.95 0.63 1.64
N ALA A 34 2.87 1.72 0.87
CA ALA A 34 2.41 2.99 1.40
C ALA A 34 0.90 2.92 1.75
N ASP A 35 0.54 3.31 2.97
CA ASP A 35 -0.85 3.26 3.46
C ASP A 35 -1.76 4.22 2.67
N PRO A 36 -2.72 3.70 1.87
CA PRO A 36 -3.62 4.53 1.07
C PRO A 36 -4.53 5.42 1.92
N VAL A 37 -4.89 4.99 3.14
CA VAL A 37 -5.75 5.75 4.05
C VAL A 37 -5.00 6.96 4.59
N ALA A 38 -3.77 6.75 5.07
CA ALA A 38 -2.92 7.85 5.51
C ALA A 38 -2.63 8.83 4.37
N MET A 39 -2.26 8.33 3.18
CA MET A 39 -1.97 9.17 2.01
C MET A 39 -3.19 10.01 1.59
N LEU A 40 -4.33 9.37 1.33
CA LEU A 40 -5.52 10.06 0.80
C LEU A 40 -6.21 10.95 1.83
N SER A 41 -5.91 10.78 3.12
CA SER A 41 -6.38 11.71 4.16
C SER A 41 -5.96 13.16 3.87
N VAL A 42 -4.84 13.38 3.17
CA VAL A 42 -4.34 14.72 2.80
C VAL A 42 -5.32 15.50 1.91
N ILE A 43 -6.14 14.83 1.10
CA ILE A 43 -7.11 15.46 0.18
C ILE A 43 -8.31 16.05 0.95
N GLN A 44 -8.52 15.67 2.22
CA GLN A 44 -9.61 16.16 3.09
C GLN A 44 -11.01 16.05 2.44
N ASN A 45 -11.20 15.07 1.55
CA ASN A 45 -12.46 14.79 0.88
C ASN A 45 -13.08 13.50 1.49
N PRO A 46 -14.22 13.58 2.20
CA PRO A 46 -14.83 12.43 2.85
C PRO A 46 -15.21 11.31 1.88
N ALA A 47 -15.58 11.66 0.64
CA ALA A 47 -15.95 10.67 -0.38
C ALA A 47 -14.74 9.79 -0.78
N MET A 48 -13.51 10.24 -0.55
CA MET A 48 -12.29 9.49 -0.82
C MET A 48 -11.99 8.41 0.23
N GLN A 49 -12.62 8.46 1.40
CA GLN A 49 -12.36 7.49 2.47
C GLN A 49 -12.75 6.07 2.07
N GLU A 50 -13.85 5.91 1.33
CA GLU A 50 -14.29 4.59 0.89
C GLU A 50 -13.32 4.00 -0.14
N LEU A 51 -12.88 4.83 -1.09
CA LEU A 51 -11.87 4.42 -2.07
C LEU A 51 -10.54 4.06 -1.40
N ALA A 52 -10.13 4.81 -0.37
CA ALA A 52 -8.92 4.53 0.38
C ALA A 52 -9.01 3.18 1.13
N ARG A 53 -10.16 2.88 1.74
CA ARG A 53 -10.42 1.59 2.40
C ARG A 53 -10.41 0.43 1.41
N GLU A 54 -11.06 0.60 0.26
CA GLU A 54 -11.06 -0.42 -0.80
C GLU A 54 -9.64 -0.70 -1.30
N ALA A 55 -8.86 0.34 -1.58
CA ALA A 55 -7.48 0.21 -2.00
C ALA A 55 -6.62 -0.51 -0.94
N CYS A 56 -6.80 -0.16 0.34
CA CYS A 56 -6.10 -0.80 1.45
C CYS A 56 -6.41 -2.31 1.51
N ALA A 57 -7.70 -2.68 1.52
CA ALA A 57 -8.12 -4.08 1.58
C ALA A 57 -7.56 -4.93 0.42
N ARG A 58 -7.48 -4.34 -0.78
CA ARG A 58 -6.90 -5.03 -1.96
C ARG A 58 -5.40 -5.21 -1.84
N LEU A 59 -4.68 -4.23 -1.30
CA LEU A 59 -3.23 -4.32 -1.08
C LEU A 59 -2.90 -5.30 0.04
N GLU A 60 -3.67 -5.31 1.12
CA GLU A 60 -3.56 -6.31 2.20
C GLU A 60 -3.76 -7.72 1.65
N HIS A 61 -4.78 -7.94 0.83
CA HIS A 61 -4.99 -9.22 0.16
C HIS A 61 -3.81 -9.64 -0.70
N ALA A 62 -3.23 -8.70 -1.48
CA ALA A 62 -2.05 -8.99 -2.29
C ALA A 62 -0.83 -9.38 -1.43
N ILE A 63 -0.64 -8.76 -0.26
CA ILE A 63 0.42 -9.13 0.69
C ILE A 63 0.20 -10.55 1.23
N VAL A 64 -1.03 -10.90 1.60
CA VAL A 64 -1.35 -12.25 2.08
C VAL A 64 -1.02 -13.27 1.00
N GLU A 65 -1.42 -13.02 -0.25
CA GLU A 65 -1.13 -13.90 -1.39
C GLU A 65 0.39 -14.06 -1.63
N LEU A 66 1.18 -12.99 -1.47
CA LEU A 66 2.63 -13.06 -1.59
C LEU A 66 3.30 -13.87 -0.47
N GLN A 67 2.68 -13.92 0.71
CA GLN A 67 3.18 -14.71 1.84
C GLN A 67 2.80 -16.18 1.72
N THR A 68 1.65 -16.49 1.13
CA THR A 68 1.13 -17.86 0.97
C THR A 68 1.61 -18.52 -0.32
N GLY A 69 1.82 -17.78 -1.40
CA GLY A 69 2.23 -18.26 -2.73
C GLY A 69 3.70 -18.69 -2.84
N LYS A 70 4.38 -18.97 -1.73
CA LYS A 70 5.72 -19.55 -1.69
C LYS A 70 5.61 -21.07 -1.88
N GLU A 71 5.27 -21.51 -3.10
CA GLU A 71 5.37 -22.90 -3.55
C GLU A 71 6.35 -23.04 -4.72
#